data_AF-A0A7J0BXX7-F1
#
_entry.id   AF-A0A7J0BXX7-F1
#
_cell.length_a   1.000
_cell.length_b   1.000
_cell.length_c   1.000
_cell.angle_alpha   90.00
_cell.angle_beta   90.00
_cell.angle_gamma   90.00
#
_symmetry.space_group_name_H-M   'P 1'
#
loop_
_entity.id
_entity.type
_entity.pdbx_description
1 polymer ?
#
loop_
_entity_poly.entity_id
_entity_poly.type
_entity_poly.pdbx_seq_one_letter_code
_entity_poly.pdbx_strand_id
1 'polypeptide(L)'
;MIDRIDVDKKGVVCCTSLYDGRIEKVLLKQNMIIIYVCEECETTWLSLEDVFDETKCYSFMPYIESLGMYTKGEKPDWDSILKVVGHVQISEIDDIAKKHNISVYKLK
;
A
#
# COMPACT_ATOMS: atom_id res chain seq x y z
N MET A 1 -12.43 0.13 -9.55
CA MET A 1 -12.75 -0.65 -8.34
C MET A 1 -12.73 -2.14 -8.68
N ILE A 2 -11.99 -2.93 -7.90
CA ILE A 2 -11.82 -4.37 -8.07
C ILE A 2 -12.97 -5.14 -7.43
N ASP A 3 -13.19 -6.37 -7.86
CA ASP A 3 -14.22 -7.27 -7.35
C ASP A 3 -13.71 -8.25 -6.28
N ARG A 4 -12.39 -8.40 -6.17
CA ARG A 4 -11.74 -9.34 -5.27
C ARG A 4 -10.44 -8.79 -4.69
N ILE A 5 -10.15 -9.15 -3.44
CA ILE A 5 -8.83 -8.99 -2.83
C ILE A 5 -8.35 -10.31 -2.24
N ASP A 6 -7.05 -10.55 -2.36
CA ASP A 6 -6.40 -11.72 -1.80
C ASP A 6 -5.75 -11.36 -0.46
N VAL A 7 -5.79 -12.31 0.47
CA VAL A 7 -5.07 -12.22 1.73
C VAL A 7 -4.26 -13.49 1.96
N ASP A 8 -3.08 -13.35 2.55
CA ASP A 8 -2.22 -14.47 2.86
C ASP A 8 -2.71 -15.28 4.08
N LYS A 9 -1.96 -16.34 4.43
CA LYS A 9 -2.27 -17.22 5.57
C LYS A 9 -2.31 -16.51 6.92
N LYS A 10 -1.63 -15.37 7.04
CA LYS A 10 -1.57 -14.56 8.25
C LYS A 10 -2.67 -13.47 8.25
N GLY A 11 -3.45 -13.37 7.17
CA GLY A 11 -4.46 -12.33 7.00
C GLY A 11 -3.88 -11.02 6.50
N VAL A 12 -2.67 -11.01 5.95
CA VAL A 12 -2.08 -9.83 5.33
C VAL A 12 -2.67 -9.62 3.94
N VAL A 13 -3.02 -8.38 3.63
CA VAL A 13 -3.58 -8.01 2.33
C VAL A 13 -2.51 -8.04 1.24
N CYS A 14 -2.83 -8.75 0.15
CA CYS A 14 -1.97 -8.85 -1.03
C CYS A 14 -2.18 -7.64 -1.97
N CYS A 15 -1.11 -7.27 -2.67
CA CYS A 15 -1.09 -6.26 -3.69
C CYS A 15 -2.03 -6.64 -4.84
N THR A 16 -2.90 -5.71 -5.23
CA THR A 16 -3.89 -5.93 -6.29
C THR A 16 -3.28 -5.84 -7.70
N SER A 17 -2.09 -5.25 -7.83
CA SER A 17 -1.39 -5.12 -9.13
C SER A 17 -0.46 -6.30 -9.45
N LEU A 18 0.18 -6.92 -8.46
CA LEU A 18 1.14 -8.03 -8.64
C LEU A 18 0.63 -9.37 -8.07
N TYR A 19 -0.38 -9.35 -7.19
CA TYR A 19 -0.98 -10.50 -6.50
C TYR A 19 -0.08 -11.25 -5.50
N ASP A 20 1.25 -11.20 -5.65
CA ASP A 20 2.20 -11.89 -4.76
C ASP A 20 2.84 -11.01 -3.66
N GLY A 21 2.86 -9.69 -3.85
CA GLY A 21 3.41 -8.75 -2.87
C GLY A 21 2.44 -8.44 -1.73
N ARG A 22 2.93 -8.09 -0.53
CA ARG A 22 2.08 -7.62 0.58
C ARG A 22 2.06 -6.11 0.64
N ILE A 23 0.94 -5.58 1.12
CA ILE A 23 0.77 -4.14 1.30
C ILE A 23 1.29 -3.74 2.68
N GLU A 24 2.35 -2.94 2.70
CA GLU A 24 2.92 -2.31 3.88
C GLU A 24 2.27 -0.95 4.16
N LYS A 25 2.18 -0.62 5.44
CA LYS A 25 1.85 0.72 5.96
C LYS A 25 3.15 1.46 6.20
N VAL A 26 3.37 2.53 5.46
CA VAL A 26 4.60 3.32 5.52
C VAL A 26 4.27 4.72 6.04
N LEU A 27 4.91 5.10 7.14
CA LEU A 27 4.86 6.47 7.66
C LEU A 27 5.92 7.31 6.96
N LEU A 28 5.50 8.33 6.22
CA LEU A 28 6.35 9.40 5.73
C LEU A 28 6.59 10.39 6.88
N LYS A 29 7.81 10.39 7.41
CA LYS A 29 8.15 11.08 8.68
C LYS A 29 8.00 12.60 8.58
N GLN A 30 8.42 13.19 7.48
CA GLN A 30 8.42 14.66 7.31
C GLN A 30 7.02 15.26 7.36
N ASN A 31 6.02 14.57 6.80
CA ASN A 31 4.65 15.08 6.69
C ASN A 31 3.69 14.35 7.65
N MET A 32 4.16 13.34 8.38
CA MET A 32 3.37 12.48 9.25
C MET A 32 2.17 11.82 8.53
N ILE A 33 2.38 11.42 7.27
CA ILE A 33 1.36 10.79 6.42
C ILE A 33 1.60 9.28 6.39
N ILE A 34 0.54 8.49 6.54
CA ILE A 34 0.57 7.04 6.27
C ILE A 34 0.18 6.82 4.82
N ILE A 35 1.03 6.13 4.08
CA ILE A 35 0.75 5.59 2.75
C ILE A 35 0.81 4.08 2.79
N TYR A 36 0.29 3.45 1.74
CA TYR A 36 0.25 2.00 1.60
C TYR A 36 1.07 1.60 0.39
N VAL A 37 2.08 0.75 0.56
CA VAL A 37 3.04 0.43 -0.50
C VAL A 37 3.15 -1.07 -0.65
N CYS A 38 3.16 -1.57 -1.88
CA CYS A 38 3.50 -2.96 -2.15
C CYS A 38 5.01 -3.16 -1.96
N GLU A 39 5.40 -4.15 -1.15
CA GLU A 39 6.80 -4.47 -0.87
C GLU A 39 7.60 -4.93 -2.12
N GLU A 40 6.91 -5.48 -3.14
CA GLU A 40 7.54 -6.09 -4.32
C GLU A 40 7.57 -5.18 -5.55
N CYS A 41 6.47 -4.49 -5.85
CA CYS A 41 6.32 -3.69 -7.08
C CYS A 41 6.28 -2.18 -6.83
N GLU A 42 6.42 -1.74 -5.58
CA GLU A 42 6.45 -0.34 -5.19
C GLU A 42 5.18 0.46 -5.59
N THR A 43 4.09 -0.23 -5.92
CA THR A 43 2.78 0.39 -6.13
C THR A 43 2.31 1.00 -4.82
N THR A 44 1.88 2.25 -4.87
CA THR A 44 1.55 3.08 -3.71
C THR A 44 0.11 3.56 -3.77
N TRP A 45 -0.60 3.48 -2.65
CA TRP A 45 -1.94 4.00 -2.44
C TRP A 45 -1.95 5.00 -1.27
N LEU A 46 -2.84 5.98 -1.33
CA LEU A 46 -2.91 7.07 -0.36
C LEU A 46 -3.93 6.80 0.75
N SER A 47 -4.81 5.82 0.56
CA SER A 47 -5.78 5.36 1.56
C SER A 47 -6.01 3.84 1.42
N LEU A 48 -6.59 3.23 2.46
CA LEU A 48 -7.02 1.82 2.39
C LEU A 48 -8.13 1.61 1.35
N GLU A 49 -8.98 2.60 1.10
CA GLU A 49 -10.05 2.49 0.10
C GLU A 49 -9.47 2.49 -1.31
N ASP A 50 -8.37 3.20 -1.55
CA ASP A 50 -7.70 3.25 -2.86
C ASP A 50 -7.04 1.91 -3.23
N VAL A 51 -6.69 1.06 -2.26
CA VAL A 51 -6.18 -0.31 -2.51
C VAL A 51 -7.14 -1.11 -3.40
N PHE A 52 -8.44 -0.82 -3.27
CA PHE A 52 -9.51 -1.46 -4.04
C PHE A 52 -9.77 -0.82 -5.39
N ASP A 53 -8.97 0.18 -5.80
CA ASP A 53 -9.13 0.90 -7.05
C ASP A 53 -7.80 0.99 -7.80
N GLU A 54 -7.61 0.12 -8.80
CA GLU A 54 -6.41 0.08 -9.65
C GLU A 54 -6.13 1.41 -10.38
N THR A 55 -7.12 2.30 -10.48
CA THR A 55 -6.94 3.63 -11.07
C THR A 55 -6.36 4.66 -10.11
N LYS A 56 -6.30 4.33 -8.81
CA LYS A 56 -5.85 5.22 -7.72
C LYS A 56 -4.55 4.77 -7.07
N CYS A 57 -3.65 4.21 -7.88
CA CYS A 57 -2.31 3.86 -7.47
C CYS A 57 -1.25 4.73 -8.15
N TYR A 58 -0.09 4.85 -7.50
CA TYR A 58 1.05 5.61 -7.96
C TYR A 58 2.32 4.75 -7.89
N SER A 59 3.33 5.08 -8.68
CA SER A 59 4.67 4.57 -8.43
C SER A 59 5.27 5.28 -7.21
N PHE A 60 5.86 4.52 -6.28
CA PHE A 60 6.43 5.05 -5.03
C PHE A 60 7.44 6.17 -5.27
N MET A 61 8.49 5.91 -6.07
CA MET A 61 9.57 6.87 -6.27
C MET A 61 9.10 8.24 -6.84
N PRO A 62 8.31 8.29 -7.94
CA PRO A 62 7.72 9.55 -8.41
C PRO A 62 6.84 10.25 -7.36
N TYR A 63 6.11 9.50 -6.55
CA TYR A 63 5.28 10.10 -5.49
C TYR A 63 6.13 10.77 -4.42
N ILE A 64 7.17 10.10 -3.90
CA ILE A 64 8.10 10.68 -2.91
C ILE A 64 8.84 11.90 -3.48
N GLU A 65 9.26 11.84 -4.76
CA GLU A 65 9.87 12.98 -5.45
C GLU A 65 8.90 14.17 -5.55
N SER A 66 7.62 13.92 -5.88
CA SER A 66 6.60 14.97 -5.94
C SER A 66 6.34 15.66 -4.60
N LEU A 67 6.63 14.99 -3.48
CA LEU A 67 6.55 15.56 -2.13
C LEU A 67 7.82 16.34 -1.73
N GLY A 68 8.84 16.37 -2.58
CA GLY A 68 10.14 16.99 -2.29
C GLY A 68 10.94 16.27 -1.20
N MET A 69 10.63 15.01 -0.91
CA MET A 69 11.31 14.19 0.10
C MET A 69 12.54 13.48 -0.48
N TYR A 70 12.67 13.45 -1.80
CA TYR A 70 13.77 12.85 -2.54
C TYR A 70 14.01 13.65 -3.81
N THR A 71 15.29 13.86 -4.15
CA THR A 71 15.70 14.43 -5.43
C THR A 71 16.44 13.37 -6.24
N LYS A 72 16.05 13.19 -7.50
CA LYS A 72 16.70 12.25 -8.40
C LYS A 72 18.20 12.58 -8.57
N GLY A 73 19.06 11.63 -8.20
CA GLY A 73 20.52 11.75 -8.32
C GLY A 73 21.27 11.77 -7.00
N GLU A 74 20.56 11.93 -5.87
CA GLU A 74 21.11 11.75 -4.53
C GLU A 74 20.80 10.36 -3.99
N LYS A 75 21.60 9.84 -3.05
CA LYS A 75 21.26 8.60 -2.36
C LYS A 75 20.19 8.92 -1.31
N PRO A 76 18.98 8.35 -1.38
CA PRO A 76 17.94 8.62 -0.40
C PRO A 76 18.34 8.07 0.97
N ASP A 77 18.12 8.88 2.00
CA ASP A 77 18.16 8.43 3.40
C ASP A 77 16.76 7.94 3.80
N TRP A 78 16.45 6.70 3.40
CA TRP A 78 15.13 6.11 3.67
C TRP A 78 14.81 6.03 5.16
N ASP A 79 15.82 5.83 6.00
CA ASP A 79 15.63 5.81 7.45
C ASP A 79 15.20 7.17 7.98
N SER A 80 15.63 8.28 7.38
CA SER A 80 15.13 9.62 7.74
C SER A 80 13.80 9.98 7.08
N ILE A 81 13.51 9.45 5.88
CA ILE A 81 12.31 9.78 5.11
C ILE A 81 11.10 9.00 5.61
N LEU A 82 11.24 7.70 5.88
CA LEU A 82 10.12 6.82 6.12
C LEU A 82 10.33 5.81 7.26
N LYS A 83 9.24 5.20 7.69
CA LYS A 83 9.22 4.08 8.63
C LYS A 83 8.13 3.10 8.25
N VAL A 84 8.49 1.84 8.05
CA VAL A 84 7.50 0.75 7.96
C VAL A 84 6.84 0.56 9.32
N VAL A 85 5.52 0.69 9.36
CA VAL A 85 4.69 0.57 10.58
C VAL A 85 4.18 -0.86 10.74
N GLY A 86 4.05 -1.59 9.63
CA GLY A 86 3.61 -2.98 9.58
C GLY A 86 2.78 -3.24 8.32
N HIS A 87 2.19 -4.42 8.22
CA HIS A 87 1.38 -4.80 7.07
C HIS A 87 -0.10 -4.46 7.28
N VAL A 88 -0.82 -4.22 6.18
CA VAL A 88 -2.28 -4.11 6.18
C VAL A 88 -2.88 -5.48 6.48
N GLN A 89 -3.71 -5.55 7.52
CA GLN A 89 -4.44 -6.75 7.91
C GLN A 89 -5.86 -6.74 7.34
N ILE A 90 -6.41 -7.93 7.10
CA ILE A 90 -7.81 -8.13 6.70
C ILE A 90 -8.79 -7.37 7.61
N SER A 91 -8.54 -7.36 8.92
CA SER A 91 -9.38 -6.65 9.90
C SER A 91 -9.44 -5.13 9.68
N GLU A 92 -8.46 -4.54 8.98
CA GLU A 92 -8.43 -3.11 8.67
C GLU A 92 -9.26 -2.77 7.43
N ILE A 93 -9.56 -3.77 6.59
CA ILE A 93 -10.26 -3.57 5.31
C ILE A 93 -11.63 -4.25 5.24
N ASP A 94 -12.00 -5.04 6.24
CA ASP A 94 -13.26 -5.82 6.28
C ASP A 94 -14.50 -4.95 6.02
N ASP A 95 -14.56 -3.77 6.64
CA ASP A 95 -15.71 -2.86 6.48
C ASP A 95 -15.75 -2.22 5.09
N ILE A 96 -14.58 -1.94 4.51
CA ILE A 96 -14.46 -1.40 3.14
C ILE A 96 -14.91 -2.46 2.13
N ALA A 97 -14.43 -3.70 2.29
CA ALA A 97 -14.79 -4.81 1.43
C ALA A 97 -16.31 -5.07 1.48
N LYS A 98 -16.92 -5.06 2.67
CA LYS A 98 -18.39 -5.21 2.82
C LYS A 98 -19.15 -4.05 2.18
N LYS A 99 -18.73 -2.80 2.42
CA LYS A 99 -19.37 -1.60 1.88
C LYS A 99 -19.45 -1.63 0.35
N HIS A 100 -18.39 -2.12 -0.31
CA HIS A 100 -18.28 -2.14 -1.76
C HIS A 100 -18.55 -3.51 -2.39
N ASN A 101 -19.02 -4.48 -1.61
CA ASN A 101 -19.32 -5.85 -2.04
C ASN A 101 -18.13 -6.54 -2.74
N ILE A 102 -16.94 -6.38 -2.18
CA ILE A 102 -15.68 -6.94 -2.67
C ILE A 102 -15.45 -8.30 -2.00
N SER A 103 -15.10 -9.31 -2.79
CA SER A 103 -14.83 -10.66 -2.30
C SER A 103 -13.43 -10.76 -1.66
N VAL A 104 -13.32 -11.32 -0.47
CA VAL A 104 -12.02 -11.57 0.18
C VAL A 104 -11.65 -13.05 0.06
N TYR A 105 -10.51 -13.35 -0.55
CA TYR A 105 -10.02 -14.70 -0.75
C TYR A 105 -8.76 -14.99 0.07
N LYS A 106 -8.78 -16.05 0.87
CA LYS A 106 -7.62 -16.49 1.67
C LYS A 106 -6.78 -17.49 0.87
N LEU A 107 -5.52 -17.14 0.62
CA LEU A 107 -4.55 -18.02 -0.04
C LEU A 107 -4.23 -19.23 0.85
N LYS A 108 -4.14 -20.41 0.23
CA LYS A 108 -3.96 -21.70 0.90
C LYS A 108 -2.51 -22.07 1.17
#